data_AF-A0A1M6HFL6-F1
#
_entry.id   AF-A0A1M6HFL6-F1
#
_cell.length_a   1.000
_cell.length_b   1.000
_cell.length_c   1.000
_cell.angle_alpha   90.00
_cell.angle_beta   90.00
_cell.angle_gamma   90.00
#
_symmetry.space_group_name_H-M   'P 1'
#
loop_
_entity.id
_entity.type
_entity.pdbx_description
1 polymer ?
#
loop_
_entity_poly.entity_id
_entity_poly.type
_entity_poly.pdbx_seq_one_letter_code
_entity_poly.pdbx_strand_id
1 'polypeptide(L)'
;MKEHITPQDLQSLTASQKEMLRSLWKPEVNQMAVASICTNVETEEYKDIEFVIGQVLIVDSGRFPRIVLRRLRLTENENGEDGDTAPESDAAEDIFDEEPDGDAYDGDFDALYIEPDEFFNLEDCLPLLSIGQMIDYIRKSKFGQRGFKLLIPPEEGKLFEQNTFRLEDSDEETYENAELCDLLWDIFKSYVLGVL
;
A
#
# COMPACT_ATOMS: atom_id res chain seq x y z
N MET A 1 -7.46 9.12 -17.02
CA MET A 1 -8.33 8.17 -16.29
C MET A 1 -7.66 7.91 -14.94
N LYS A 2 -8.41 7.83 -13.85
CA LYS A 2 -7.85 7.43 -12.56
C LYS A 2 -7.30 6.00 -12.66
N GLU A 3 -6.07 5.78 -12.20
CA GLU A 3 -5.45 4.43 -12.17
C GLU A 3 -5.62 3.74 -10.82
N HIS A 4 -5.82 4.53 -9.76
CA HIS A 4 -5.99 4.12 -8.37
C HIS A 4 -7.17 4.89 -7.77
N ILE A 5 -7.82 4.30 -6.77
CA ILE A 5 -8.76 5.03 -5.91
C ILE A 5 -8.05 6.13 -5.15
N THR A 6 -8.74 7.22 -4.83
CA THR A 6 -8.16 8.36 -4.11
C THR A 6 -8.48 8.31 -2.62
N PRO A 7 -7.80 9.09 -1.78
CA PRO A 7 -8.18 9.20 -0.37
C PRO A 7 -9.63 9.65 -0.15
N GLN A 8 -10.17 10.49 -1.05
CA GLN A 8 -11.57 10.91 -0.96
C GLN A 8 -12.53 9.72 -1.15
N ASP A 9 -12.20 8.77 -2.02
CA ASP A 9 -12.99 7.55 -2.21
C ASP A 9 -13.00 6.71 -0.92
N LEU A 10 -11.90 6.67 -0.18
CA LEU A 10 -11.79 5.98 1.11
C LEU A 10 -12.52 6.69 2.25
N GLN A 11 -12.67 8.02 2.19
CA GLN A 11 -13.44 8.79 3.17
C GLN A 11 -14.95 8.47 3.12
N SER A 12 -15.45 8.01 1.96
CA SER A 12 -16.84 7.57 1.81
C SER A 12 -17.15 6.25 2.55
N LEU A 13 -16.12 5.51 2.99
CA LEU A 13 -16.28 4.23 3.67
C LEU A 13 -16.57 4.39 5.16
N THR A 14 -17.43 3.51 5.67
CA THR A 14 -17.68 3.33 7.10
C THR A 14 -16.49 2.69 7.82
N ALA A 15 -16.43 2.80 9.14
CA ALA A 15 -15.35 2.21 9.94
C ALA A 15 -15.21 0.69 9.72
N SER A 16 -16.33 -0.04 9.67
CA SER A 16 -16.33 -1.48 9.41
C SER A 16 -15.83 -1.84 8.01
N GLN A 17 -16.13 -1.02 7.00
CA GLN A 17 -15.62 -1.21 5.65
C GLN A 17 -14.11 -0.95 5.57
N LYS A 18 -13.60 0.06 6.28
CA LYS A 18 -12.16 0.33 6.39
C LYS A 18 -11.43 -0.84 7.08
N GLU A 19 -12.02 -1.39 8.13
CA GLU A 19 -11.50 -2.58 8.82
C GLU A 19 -11.49 -3.81 7.89
N MET A 20 -12.58 -4.07 7.17
CA MET A 20 -12.67 -5.14 6.20
C MET A 20 -11.62 -4.97 5.09
N LEU A 21 -11.47 -3.76 4.55
CA LEU A 21 -10.47 -3.43 3.54
C LEU A 21 -9.04 -3.72 4.05
N ARG A 22 -8.71 -3.29 5.28
CA ARG A 22 -7.42 -3.64 5.91
C ARG A 22 -7.22 -5.14 6.05
N SER A 23 -8.26 -5.88 6.43
CA SER A 23 -8.16 -7.34 6.62
C SER A 23 -7.89 -8.10 5.31
N LEU A 24 -8.40 -7.58 4.20
CA LEU A 24 -8.19 -8.15 2.86
C LEU A 24 -6.85 -7.73 2.24
N TRP A 25 -6.27 -6.65 2.75
CA TRP A 25 -5.09 -6.06 2.18
C TRP A 25 -3.82 -6.80 2.65
N LYS A 26 -3.01 -7.20 1.67
CA LYS A 26 -1.64 -7.67 1.89
C LYS A 26 -0.70 -6.63 1.27
N PRO A 27 -0.04 -5.78 2.08
CA PRO A 27 0.84 -4.75 1.58
C PRO A 27 1.98 -5.34 0.77
N GLU A 28 2.25 -4.76 -0.40
CA GLU A 28 3.37 -5.11 -1.27
C GLU A 28 4.22 -3.86 -1.56
N VAL A 29 5.50 -4.08 -1.88
CA VAL A 29 6.39 -2.98 -2.28
C VAL A 29 5.91 -2.37 -3.59
N ASN A 30 6.08 -1.06 -3.74
CA ASN A 30 5.60 -0.22 -4.86
C ASN A 30 4.07 -0.05 -4.94
N GLN A 31 3.33 -0.45 -3.91
CA GLN A 31 1.90 -0.18 -3.83
C GLN A 31 1.65 1.21 -3.22
N MET A 32 0.64 1.93 -3.74
CA MET A 32 0.16 3.18 -3.15
C MET A 32 -0.74 2.91 -1.92
N ALA A 33 -0.56 3.70 -0.88
CA ALA A 33 -1.33 3.65 0.35
C ALA A 33 -1.54 5.06 0.90
N VAL A 34 -2.47 5.17 1.84
CA VAL A 34 -2.70 6.39 2.62
C VAL A 34 -2.61 6.05 4.10
N ALA A 35 -1.89 6.86 4.87
CA ALA A 35 -1.84 6.80 6.33
C ALA A 35 -2.66 7.96 6.91
N SER A 36 -3.54 7.68 7.87
CA SER A 36 -4.31 8.71 8.57
C SER A 36 -3.64 9.00 9.93
N ILE A 37 -3.02 10.18 10.05
CA ILE A 37 -2.24 10.55 11.23
C ILE A 37 -3.01 11.56 12.08
N CYS A 38 -3.20 11.26 13.35
CA CYS A 38 -3.79 12.21 14.29
C CYS A 38 -2.87 13.41 14.48
N THR A 39 -3.35 14.58 14.05
CA THR A 39 -2.62 15.85 14.19
C THR A 39 -3.05 16.59 15.46
N ASN A 40 -4.31 16.43 15.89
CA ASN A 40 -4.81 17.00 17.14
C ASN A 40 -5.75 16.01 17.83
N VAL A 41 -5.35 15.55 19.01
CA VAL A 41 -6.10 14.58 19.82
C VAL A 41 -7.34 15.22 20.47
N GLU A 42 -7.27 16.49 20.86
CA GLU A 42 -8.37 17.18 21.56
C GLU A 42 -9.56 17.46 20.63
N THR A 43 -9.28 17.73 19.35
CA THR A 43 -10.31 18.02 18.33
C THR A 43 -10.57 16.84 17.40
N GLU A 44 -9.92 15.70 17.62
CA GLU A 44 -9.98 14.50 16.76
C GLU A 44 -9.68 14.80 15.28
N GLU A 45 -8.70 15.65 15.01
CA GLU A 45 -8.29 16.00 13.65
C GLU A 45 -7.22 15.04 13.12
N TYR A 46 -7.46 14.50 11.93
CA TYR A 46 -6.57 13.58 11.23
C TYR A 46 -6.14 14.18 9.89
N LYS A 47 -4.88 13.90 9.52
CA LYS A 47 -4.30 14.25 8.23
C LYS A 47 -3.99 12.98 7.47
N ASP A 48 -4.49 12.90 6.24
CA ASP A 48 -4.19 11.82 5.32
C ASP A 48 -2.87 12.10 4.58
N ILE A 49 -1.94 11.14 4.63
CA ILE A 49 -0.65 11.19 3.93
C ILE A 49 -0.61 10.08 2.91
N GLU A 50 -0.58 10.44 1.63
CA GLU A 50 -0.40 9.50 0.52
C GLU A 50 1.08 9.14 0.35
N PHE A 51 1.36 7.85 0.21
CA PHE A 51 2.72 7.36 0.02
C PHE A 51 2.77 6.07 -0.81
N VAL A 52 3.95 5.78 -1.35
CA VAL A 52 4.27 4.49 -1.97
C VAL A 52 5.01 3.64 -0.96
N ILE A 53 4.66 2.37 -0.81
CA ILE A 53 5.34 1.45 0.09
C ILE A 53 6.71 1.09 -0.48
N GLY A 54 7.78 1.44 0.23
CA GLY A 54 9.15 1.04 -0.10
C GLY A 54 9.55 -0.27 0.57
N GLN A 55 9.05 -0.54 1.78
CA GLN A 55 9.36 -1.76 2.52
C GLN A 55 8.21 -2.16 3.45
N VAL A 56 8.00 -3.46 3.61
CA VAL A 56 7.08 -4.03 4.59
C VAL A 56 7.91 -4.67 5.68
N LEU A 57 7.84 -4.13 6.89
CA LEU A 57 8.55 -4.61 8.07
C LEU A 57 7.61 -5.39 8.96
N ILE A 58 8.00 -6.61 9.31
CA ILE A 58 7.26 -7.44 10.27
C ILE A 58 8.05 -7.41 11.58
N VAL A 59 7.47 -6.77 12.58
CA VAL A 59 8.04 -6.68 13.93
C VAL A 59 7.40 -7.78 14.77
N ASP A 60 8.17 -8.86 14.98
CA ASP A 60 7.74 -10.03 15.75
C ASP A 60 8.12 -9.89 17.24
N SER A 61 7.57 -8.87 17.89
CA SER A 61 7.91 -8.52 19.28
C SER A 61 6.85 -8.94 20.30
N GLY A 62 5.97 -9.91 19.99
CA GLY A 62 4.91 -10.33 20.91
C GLY A 62 4.00 -11.46 20.41
N ARG A 63 2.79 -11.59 20.99
CA ARG A 63 1.79 -12.62 20.63
C ARG A 63 1.21 -12.49 19.21
N PHE A 64 1.28 -11.30 18.64
CA PHE A 64 0.78 -10.99 17.30
C PHE A 64 1.84 -10.16 16.57
N PRO A 65 2.22 -10.53 15.34
CA PRO A 65 3.19 -9.78 14.56
C PRO A 65 2.59 -8.42 14.19
N ARG A 66 3.36 -7.34 14.40
CA ARG A 66 2.98 -5.99 13.96
C ARG A 66 3.58 -5.72 12.59
N ILE A 67 2.79 -5.17 11.69
CA ILE A 67 3.24 -4.79 10.34
C ILE A 67 3.42 -3.28 10.31
N VAL A 68 4.62 -2.86 9.93
CA VAL A 68 5.00 -1.45 9.75
C VAL A 68 5.39 -1.25 8.29
N LEU A 69 4.84 -0.22 7.66
CA LEU A 69 5.09 0.16 6.29
C LEU A 69 6.08 1.31 6.26
N ARG A 70 7.17 1.15 5.51
CA ARG A 70 8.12 2.23 5.26
C ARG A 70 7.80 2.86 3.92
N ARG A 71 7.73 4.19 3.89
CA ARG A 71 7.58 4.97 2.66
C ARG A 71 8.80 4.79 1.75
N LEU A 72 8.55 4.65 0.44
CA LEU A 72 9.59 4.65 -0.59
C LEU A 72 10.24 6.04 -0.66
N ARG A 73 11.55 6.08 -0.43
CA ARG A 73 12.37 7.25 -0.73
C ARG A 73 12.89 7.12 -2.15
N LEU A 74 12.71 8.17 -2.95
CA LEU A 74 13.52 8.35 -4.14
C LEU A 74 14.87 8.86 -3.63
N THR A 75 15.89 8.00 -3.58
CA THR A 75 17.26 8.49 -3.43
C THR A 75 17.54 9.32 -4.68
N GLU A 76 17.61 10.64 -4.54
CA GLU A 76 18.28 11.46 -5.54
C GLU A 76 19.67 10.85 -5.71
N ASN A 77 20.05 10.54 -6.96
CA ASN A 77 21.35 9.96 -7.32
C ASN A 77 22.50 10.55 -6.48
N GLU A 78 22.91 9.85 -5.43
CA GLU A 78 24.27 9.95 -4.95
C GLU A 78 25.10 9.15 -5.93
N ASN A 79 25.86 9.88 -6.75
CA ASN A 79 26.82 9.36 -7.69
C ASN A 79 27.62 8.23 -7.05
N GLY A 80 27.75 7.15 -7.82
CA GLY A 80 28.16 5.85 -7.31
C GLY A 80 29.55 5.82 -6.69
N GLU A 81 29.73 4.81 -5.86
CA GLU A 81 30.97 4.06 -5.79
C GLU A 81 30.60 2.60 -5.50
N ASP A 82 31.02 1.74 -6.42
CA ASP A 82 30.97 0.30 -6.33
C ASP A 82 31.56 -0.17 -5.00
N GLY A 83 30.86 -1.08 -4.32
CA GLY A 83 31.31 -1.72 -3.09
C GLY A 83 30.72 -3.11 -2.95
N ASP A 84 30.76 -3.88 -4.03
CA ASP A 84 30.55 -5.33 -4.00
C ASP A 84 31.63 -5.95 -3.12
N THR A 85 31.28 -6.37 -1.90
CA THR A 85 32.11 -7.30 -1.14
C THR A 85 31.24 -8.15 -0.23
N ALA A 86 30.83 -9.31 -0.74
CA ALA A 86 30.54 -10.47 0.10
C ALA A 86 31.82 -10.87 0.85
N PRO A 87 31.80 -11.11 2.17
CA PRO A 87 32.98 -11.61 2.86
C PRO A 87 33.08 -13.13 2.64
N GLU A 88 34.04 -13.56 1.82
CA GLU A 88 34.52 -14.94 1.85
C GLU A 88 35.30 -15.19 3.14
N SER A 89 34.94 -16.28 3.80
CA SER A 89 35.66 -16.87 4.93
C SER A 89 36.96 -17.52 4.46
N ASP A 90 38.08 -17.27 5.14
CA ASP A 90 39.00 -18.34 5.59
C ASP A 90 40.13 -17.84 6.52
N ALA A 91 40.14 -18.44 7.72
CA ALA A 91 41.25 -18.87 8.59
C ALA A 91 42.53 -18.01 8.83
N ALA A 92 42.64 -17.54 10.08
CA ALA A 92 43.73 -17.66 11.08
C ALA A 92 45.23 -17.46 10.68
N GLU A 93 45.93 -16.54 11.36
CA GLU A 93 46.77 -16.84 12.55
C GLU A 93 47.36 -15.55 13.20
N ASP A 94 47.68 -15.68 14.48
CA ASP A 94 48.04 -14.72 15.54
C ASP A 94 49.17 -13.70 15.26
N ILE A 95 49.20 -12.59 16.03
CA ILE A 95 50.35 -12.17 16.89
C ILE A 95 49.98 -10.93 17.77
N PHE A 96 49.89 -11.19 19.09
CA PHE A 96 50.22 -10.39 20.29
C PHE A 96 49.84 -8.90 20.48
N ASP A 97 48.83 -8.71 21.36
CA ASP A 97 48.86 -8.08 22.71
C ASP A 97 49.63 -6.76 22.94
N GLU A 98 48.87 -5.66 23.10
CA GLU A 98 49.20 -4.54 24.00
C GLU A 98 47.91 -3.71 24.27
N GLU A 99 47.30 -3.88 25.43
CA GLU A 99 46.29 -2.92 25.94
C GLU A 99 46.96 -1.61 26.38
N PRO A 100 46.28 -0.48 26.13
CA PRO A 100 46.10 0.46 27.23
C PRO A 100 44.65 0.94 27.35
N ASP A 101 44.16 0.84 28.59
CA ASP A 101 43.06 1.60 29.19
C ASP A 101 42.86 3.00 28.59
N GLY A 102 41.62 3.33 28.27
CA GLY A 102 41.22 4.71 27.95
C GLY A 102 39.85 4.82 27.29
N ASP A 103 38.79 4.63 28.07
CA ASP A 103 37.48 5.28 27.94
C ASP A 103 37.09 5.81 26.55
N ALA A 104 36.69 4.91 25.65
CA ALA A 104 36.14 5.27 24.35
C ALA A 104 34.87 4.46 24.05
N TYR A 105 33.84 4.67 24.87
CA TYR A 105 32.47 4.41 24.46
C TYR A 105 31.61 5.63 24.80
N ASP A 106 31.99 6.78 24.24
CA ASP A 106 30.97 7.70 23.73
C ASP A 106 30.48 7.04 22.44
N GLY A 107 29.74 5.95 22.60
CA GLY A 107 29.00 5.36 21.51
C GLY A 107 28.02 6.44 21.11
N ASP A 108 28.33 7.14 20.02
CA ASP A 108 27.41 7.98 19.29
C ASP A 108 26.08 7.23 19.31
N PHE A 109 25.20 7.68 20.20
CA PHE A 109 23.80 7.38 20.10
C PHE A 109 23.41 8.17 18.87
N ASP A 110 23.65 7.56 17.72
CA ASP A 110 23.09 7.95 16.45
C ASP A 110 21.61 7.69 16.67
N ALA A 111 20.96 8.66 17.32
CA ALA A 111 19.54 8.86 17.29
C ALA A 111 19.27 9.10 15.82
N LEU A 112 19.25 8.00 15.05
CA LEU A 112 18.86 7.95 13.66
C LEU A 112 17.61 8.81 13.62
N TYR A 113 17.74 9.99 13.05
CA TYR A 113 16.65 10.92 12.97
C TYR A 113 15.61 10.22 12.12
N ILE A 114 14.62 9.60 12.78
CA ILE A 114 13.48 9.04 12.10
C ILE A 114 12.66 10.25 11.71
N GLU A 115 12.78 10.60 10.44
CA GLU A 115 11.99 11.68 9.87
C GLU A 115 10.52 11.36 10.15
N PRO A 116 9.75 12.33 10.70
CA PRO A 116 8.32 12.14 10.84
C PRO A 116 7.73 11.76 9.47
N ASP A 117 6.80 10.82 9.46
CA ASP A 117 6.15 10.31 8.24
C ASP A 117 6.99 9.34 7.37
N GLU A 118 8.03 8.70 7.93
CA GLU A 118 8.77 7.63 7.22
C GLU A 118 8.15 6.23 7.44
N PHE A 119 7.64 5.96 8.64
CA PHE A 119 7.11 4.67 9.05
C PHE A 119 5.66 4.79 9.52
N PHE A 120 4.80 3.89 9.04
CA PHE A 120 3.38 3.87 9.38
C PHE A 120 2.94 2.48 9.84
N ASN A 121 2.16 2.40 10.91
CA ASN A 121 1.56 1.13 11.30
C ASN A 121 0.47 0.75 10.29
N LEU A 122 0.35 -0.54 9.97
CA LEU A 122 -0.68 -1.03 9.05
C LEU A 122 -2.10 -0.69 9.52
N GLU A 123 -2.33 -0.65 10.84
CA GLU A 123 -3.64 -0.32 11.45
C GLU A 123 -4.12 1.08 11.06
N ASP A 124 -3.19 2.02 10.88
CA ASP A 124 -3.44 3.42 10.52
C ASP A 124 -3.44 3.64 9.00
N CYS A 125 -3.23 2.58 8.21
CA CYS A 125 -3.09 2.65 6.76
C CYS A 125 -4.27 2.02 6.01
N LEU A 126 -4.54 2.51 4.80
CA LEU A 126 -5.44 1.90 3.83
C LEU A 126 -4.79 1.83 2.45
N PRO A 127 -5.07 0.80 1.65
CA PRO A 127 -4.55 0.70 0.30
C PRO A 127 -5.27 1.68 -0.64
N LEU A 128 -4.51 2.34 -1.51
CA LEU A 128 -5.05 3.00 -2.69
C LEU A 128 -5.03 1.98 -3.83
N LEU A 129 -6.09 1.16 -3.89
CA LEU A 129 -6.19 0.05 -4.83
C LEU A 129 -6.10 0.51 -6.29
N SER A 130 -5.26 -0.17 -7.07
CA SER A 130 -5.21 -0.02 -8.52
C SER A 130 -6.37 -0.75 -9.20
N ILE A 131 -6.64 -0.39 -10.46
CA ILE A 131 -7.59 -1.12 -11.34
C ILE A 131 -7.32 -2.64 -11.31
N GLY A 132 -6.06 -3.05 -11.44
CA GLY A 132 -5.68 -4.46 -11.44
C GLY A 132 -5.99 -5.17 -10.11
N GLN A 133 -5.73 -4.49 -8.99
CA GLN A 133 -6.04 -5.04 -7.67
C GLN A 133 -7.55 -5.18 -7.45
N MET A 134 -8.34 -4.16 -7.83
CA MET A 134 -9.80 -4.22 -7.74
C MET A 134 -10.37 -5.38 -8.57
N ILE A 135 -9.89 -5.57 -9.81
CA ILE A 135 -10.28 -6.71 -10.66
C ILE A 135 -9.99 -8.05 -9.99
N ASP A 136 -8.81 -8.21 -9.39
CA ASP A 136 -8.43 -9.45 -8.71
C ASP A 136 -9.31 -9.74 -7.48
N TYR A 137 -9.63 -8.71 -6.68
CA TYR A 137 -10.58 -8.85 -5.57
C TYR A 137 -11.99 -9.19 -6.04
N ILE A 138 -12.51 -8.50 -7.06
CA ILE A 138 -13.84 -8.75 -7.62
C ILE A 138 -13.92 -10.18 -8.17
N ARG A 139 -12.90 -10.64 -8.88
CA ARG A 139 -12.81 -12.01 -9.39
C ARG A 139 -12.89 -13.07 -8.29
N LYS A 140 -12.33 -12.79 -7.11
CA LYS A 140 -12.36 -13.68 -5.93
C LYS A 140 -13.65 -13.56 -5.11
N SER A 141 -14.46 -12.55 -5.36
CA SER A 141 -15.75 -12.32 -4.71
C SER A 141 -16.86 -13.17 -5.32
N LYS A 142 -18.06 -13.16 -4.71
CA LYS A 142 -19.25 -13.86 -5.24
C LYS A 142 -19.61 -13.46 -6.67
N PHE A 143 -19.49 -12.16 -6.97
CA PHE A 143 -19.71 -11.60 -8.30
C PHE A 143 -18.77 -12.23 -9.34
N GLY A 144 -17.50 -12.41 -8.98
CA GLY A 144 -16.49 -12.94 -9.92
C GLY A 144 -16.50 -14.46 -10.11
N GLN A 145 -17.27 -15.23 -9.32
CA GLN A 145 -17.12 -16.69 -9.28
C GLN A 145 -17.46 -17.38 -10.61
N ARG A 146 -18.38 -16.80 -11.38
CA ARG A 146 -18.77 -17.32 -12.71
C ARG A 146 -18.05 -16.61 -13.85
N GLY A 147 -17.28 -15.57 -13.53
CA GLY A 147 -16.64 -14.70 -14.49
C GLY A 147 -17.54 -13.55 -14.91
N PHE A 148 -16.92 -12.44 -15.30
CA PHE A 148 -17.59 -11.24 -15.77
C PHE A 148 -16.94 -10.75 -17.07
N LYS A 149 -17.67 -9.94 -17.82
CA LYS A 149 -17.19 -9.29 -19.04
C LYS A 149 -17.04 -7.80 -18.77
N LEU A 150 -15.86 -7.27 -19.10
CA LEU A 150 -15.63 -5.83 -19.12
C LEU A 150 -15.72 -5.33 -20.56
N LEU A 151 -16.66 -4.42 -20.80
CA LEU A 151 -16.87 -3.74 -22.08
C LEU A 151 -16.21 -2.36 -22.00
N ILE A 152 -15.22 -2.13 -22.88
CA ILE A 152 -14.46 -0.89 -22.97
C ILE A 152 -15.01 -0.08 -24.15
N PRO A 153 -15.46 1.16 -23.94
CA PRO A 153 -15.96 2.02 -25.01
C PRO A 153 -14.82 2.42 -25.97
N PRO A 154 -15.11 2.65 -27.26
CA PRO A 154 -14.12 3.12 -28.23
C PRO A 154 -13.68 4.57 -27.94
N GLU A 155 -12.40 4.90 -28.21
CA GLU A 155 -11.82 6.23 -27.95
C GLU A 155 -12.43 7.38 -28.78
N GLU A 156 -13.07 7.08 -29.92
CA GLU A 156 -13.62 8.08 -30.83
C GLU A 156 -15.16 7.95 -30.93
N GLY A 157 -15.87 9.04 -30.62
CA GLY A 157 -17.33 9.19 -30.61
C GLY A 157 -18.03 9.00 -31.96
N LYS A 158 -17.87 7.83 -32.58
CA LYS A 158 -18.53 7.46 -33.84
C LYS A 158 -19.86 6.73 -33.64
N LEU A 159 -20.21 6.35 -32.41
CA LEU A 159 -21.49 5.73 -32.08
C LEU A 159 -22.05 6.38 -30.80
N PHE A 160 -23.13 7.14 -30.96
CA PHE A 160 -23.76 8.02 -29.98
C PHE A 160 -24.29 7.35 -28.69
N GLU A 161 -24.03 6.06 -28.44
CA GLU A 161 -24.76 5.30 -27.42
C GLU A 161 -23.89 4.47 -26.46
N GLN A 162 -22.56 4.40 -26.64
CA GLN A 162 -21.68 3.60 -25.76
C GLN A 162 -20.41 4.35 -25.38
N ASN A 163 -20.57 5.39 -24.56
CA ASN A 163 -19.44 6.14 -23.98
C ASN A 163 -19.12 5.72 -22.52
N THR A 164 -19.78 4.69 -22.01
CA THR A 164 -19.59 4.21 -20.63
C THR A 164 -18.86 2.87 -20.63
N PHE A 165 -18.01 2.67 -19.63
CA PHE A 165 -17.50 1.35 -19.26
C PHE A 165 -18.66 0.54 -18.73
N ARG A 166 -18.75 -0.72 -19.13
CA ARG A 166 -19.77 -1.64 -18.62
C ARG A 166 -19.16 -2.91 -18.12
N LEU A 167 -19.71 -3.43 -17.04
CA LEU A 167 -19.27 -4.68 -16.47
C LEU A 167 -20.50 -5.57 -16.24
N GLU A 168 -20.50 -6.71 -16.94
CA GLU A 168 -21.60 -7.66 -16.99
C GLU A 168 -21.20 -8.95 -16.27
N ASP A 169 -21.97 -9.36 -15.27
CA ASP A 169 -21.82 -10.68 -14.65
C ASP A 169 -22.51 -11.77 -15.51
N SER A 170 -22.16 -13.02 -15.25
CA SER A 170 -22.81 -14.21 -15.83
C SER A 170 -24.29 -14.33 -15.49
N ASP A 171 -24.77 -13.62 -14.46
CA ASP A 171 -26.17 -13.58 -14.04
C ASP A 171 -26.96 -12.39 -14.67
N GLU A 172 -26.42 -11.78 -15.74
CA GLU A 172 -26.99 -10.66 -16.51
C GLU A 172 -27.10 -9.32 -15.76
N GLU A 173 -26.54 -9.22 -14.54
CA GLU A 173 -26.38 -7.93 -13.86
C GLU A 173 -25.36 -7.06 -14.60
N THR A 174 -25.78 -5.85 -14.98
CA THR A 174 -24.97 -4.89 -15.76
C THR A 174 -24.73 -3.62 -14.96
N TYR A 175 -23.47 -3.26 -14.80
CA TYR A 175 -23.03 -2.03 -14.16
C TYR A 175 -22.41 -1.11 -15.20
N GLU A 176 -22.69 0.19 -15.12
CA GLU A 176 -22.15 1.18 -16.05
C GLU A 176 -21.59 2.40 -15.31
N ASN A 177 -20.44 2.90 -15.76
CA ASN A 177 -19.88 4.17 -15.29
C ASN A 177 -19.10 4.86 -16.42
N ALA A 178 -18.94 6.17 -16.34
CA ALA A 178 -18.10 6.94 -17.25
C ALA A 178 -16.60 6.63 -17.06
N GLU A 179 -16.18 6.31 -15.83
CA GLU A 179 -14.79 5.94 -15.52
C GLU A 179 -14.67 4.48 -15.08
N LEU A 180 -13.66 3.78 -15.60
CA LEU A 180 -13.39 2.38 -15.24
C LEU A 180 -13.05 2.20 -13.75
N CYS A 181 -12.24 3.11 -13.20
CA CYS A 181 -11.85 3.05 -11.79
C CYS A 181 -13.06 3.16 -10.87
N ASP A 182 -13.95 4.13 -11.15
CA ASP A 182 -15.16 4.35 -10.37
C ASP A 182 -16.15 3.18 -10.51
N LEU A 183 -16.30 2.61 -11.72
CA LEU A 183 -17.10 1.39 -11.95
C LEU A 183 -16.63 0.22 -11.07
N LEU A 184 -15.33 -0.06 -11.11
CA LEU A 184 -14.74 -1.16 -10.34
C LEU A 184 -14.85 -0.90 -8.84
N TRP A 185 -14.68 0.36 -8.41
CA TRP A 185 -14.81 0.71 -7.01
C TRP A 185 -16.23 0.52 -6.48
N ASP A 186 -17.25 0.86 -7.28
CA ASP A 186 -18.66 0.63 -6.91
C ASP A 186 -18.96 -0.86 -6.74
N ILE A 187 -18.53 -1.69 -7.68
CA ILE A 187 -18.69 -3.16 -7.60
C ILE A 187 -17.91 -3.72 -6.41
N PHE A 188 -16.68 -3.24 -6.18
CA PHE A 188 -15.86 -3.66 -5.06
C PHE A 188 -16.55 -3.38 -3.72
N LYS A 189 -17.12 -2.18 -3.54
CA LYS A 189 -17.90 -1.84 -2.34
C LYS A 189 -19.08 -2.80 -2.13
N SER A 190 -19.85 -3.08 -3.18
CA SER A 190 -21.03 -3.94 -3.10
C SER A 190 -20.68 -5.40 -2.79
N TYR A 191 -19.76 -6.00 -3.56
CA TYR A 191 -19.56 -7.45 -3.56
C TYR A 191 -18.35 -7.93 -2.75
N VAL A 192 -17.38 -7.05 -2.47
CA VAL A 192 -16.18 -7.39 -1.69
C VAL A 192 -16.29 -6.86 -0.27
N LEU A 193 -16.64 -5.58 -0.09
CA LEU A 193 -16.80 -4.98 1.25
C LEU A 193 -18.17 -5.27 1.88
N GLY A 194 -19.13 -5.78 1.09
CA GLY A 194 -20.41 -6.27 1.60
C GLY A 194 -21.41 -5.16 1.91
N VAL A 195 -21.78 -4.37 0.89
CA VAL A 195 -22.90 -3.42 0.98
C VAL A 195 -24.14 -4.04 0.36
N LEU A 196 -25.16 -4.26 1.20
CA LEU A 196 -26.57 -4.09 0.86
C LEU A 196 -27.10 -2.92 1.69
#